data_AF-A0A9W9CXD8-F1
#
_entry.id   AF-A0A9W9CXD8-F1
#
_cell.length_a   1.000
_cell.length_b   1.000
_cell.length_c   1.000
_cell.angle_alpha   90.00
_cell.angle_beta   90.00
_cell.angle_gamma   90.00
#
_symmetry.space_group_name_H-M   'P 1'
#
loop_
_entity.id
_entity.type
_entity.pdbx_description
1 polymer ?
#
loop_
_entity_poly.entity_id
_entity_poly.type
_entity_poly.pdbx_seq_one_letter_code
_entity_poly.pdbx_strand_id
1 'polypeptide(L)'
;MKTSRLSLVATFAFSTLVASSPTARANTCLVKCPADNVCIADPKPRCAVPDGACGGFAGLECTNPADVCVDDPRDDCDPLQGGADCIGVCVAAPKGGRR
;
A
#
# COMPACT_ATOMS: atom_id res chain seq x y z
N MET A 1 4.02 50.68 -46.33
CA MET A 1 4.74 50.92 -45.06
C MET A 1 3.87 50.45 -43.89
N LYS A 2 4.49 49.85 -42.87
CA LYS A 2 3.94 49.38 -41.57
C LYS A 2 3.22 48.00 -41.57
N THR A 3 3.97 46.90 -41.35
CA THR A 3 4.13 46.14 -40.06
C THR A 3 2.86 45.35 -39.70
N SER A 4 2.72 44.07 -40.05
CA SER A 4 3.45 42.88 -39.57
C SER A 4 3.68 42.89 -38.05
N ARG A 5 2.78 42.23 -37.31
CA ARG A 5 3.07 41.62 -36.00
C ARG A 5 2.40 40.26 -35.95
N LEU A 6 3.25 39.26 -36.19
CA LEU A 6 3.08 37.84 -35.99
C LEU A 6 2.62 37.59 -34.55
N SER A 7 1.42 37.05 -34.34
CA SER A 7 1.00 36.54 -33.03
C SER A 7 1.82 35.31 -32.70
N LEU A 8 2.65 35.47 -31.67
CA LEU A 8 3.52 34.47 -31.09
C LEU A 8 2.71 33.24 -30.65
N VAL A 9 2.89 32.12 -31.33
CA VAL A 9 2.51 30.80 -30.81
C VAL A 9 3.51 30.49 -29.70
N ALA A 10 3.16 30.80 -28.45
CA ALA A 10 3.86 30.26 -27.30
C ALA A 10 3.12 28.99 -26.86
N THR A 11 3.57 27.87 -27.41
CA THR A 11 3.29 26.52 -26.91
C THR A 11 3.68 26.46 -25.44
N PHE A 12 2.70 26.58 -24.55
CA PHE A 12 2.88 26.26 -23.14
C PHE A 12 3.04 24.74 -23.03
N ALA A 13 4.29 24.28 -23.07
CA ALA A 13 4.65 22.96 -22.59
C ALA A 13 4.37 22.92 -21.09
N PHE A 14 3.13 22.62 -20.72
CA PHE A 14 2.80 22.12 -19.39
C PHE A 14 3.39 20.71 -19.29
N SER A 15 4.71 20.64 -19.08
CA SER A 15 5.32 19.48 -18.44
C SER A 15 4.75 19.45 -17.04
N THR A 16 3.63 18.75 -16.86
CA THR A 16 3.15 18.37 -15.54
C THR A 16 4.24 17.51 -14.93
N LEU A 17 4.99 18.11 -14.01
CA LEU A 17 5.77 17.40 -13.01
C LEU A 17 4.84 16.38 -12.39
N VAL A 18 5.02 15.11 -12.78
CA VAL A 18 4.48 14.00 -12.02
C VAL A 18 5.12 14.08 -10.65
N ALA A 19 4.38 14.58 -9.68
CA ALA A 19 4.69 14.35 -8.28
C ALA A 19 4.46 12.86 -8.04
N SER A 20 5.47 12.05 -8.35
CA SER A 20 5.58 10.70 -7.82
C SER A 20 5.79 10.85 -6.32
N SER A 21 4.69 10.94 -5.57
CA SER A 21 4.69 10.85 -4.12
C SER A 21 5.44 9.58 -3.72
N PRO A 22 6.61 9.66 -3.05
CA PRO A 22 7.27 8.49 -2.53
C PRO A 22 6.60 8.16 -1.20
N THR A 23 5.38 7.61 -1.24
CA THR A 23 4.68 7.23 0.00
C THR A 23 4.13 5.82 -0.03
N ALA A 24 4.69 4.95 -0.86
CA ALA A 24 4.45 3.50 -0.77
C ALA A 24 5.38 2.79 0.24
N ARG A 25 5.88 3.53 1.23
CA ARG A 25 6.60 2.94 2.36
C ARG A 25 6.31 3.73 3.62
N ALA A 26 5.03 3.95 3.88
CA ALA A 26 4.63 4.43 5.18
C ALA A 26 4.82 3.25 6.14
N ASN A 27 5.97 3.19 6.79
CA ASN A 27 6.18 2.50 8.06
C ASN A 27 5.28 3.14 9.15
N THR A 28 3.97 3.11 8.93
CA THR A 28 2.89 3.63 9.79
C THR A 28 2.79 2.88 11.11
N CYS A 29 3.55 1.80 11.24
CA CYS A 29 3.57 0.96 12.41
C CYS A 29 4.58 1.44 13.46
N LEU A 30 4.20 2.49 14.17
CA LEU A 30 4.97 3.12 15.26
C LEU A 30 4.99 2.31 16.57
N VAL A 31 4.23 1.22 16.64
CA VAL A 31 4.12 0.36 17.84
C VAL A 31 5.20 -0.71 17.80
N LYS A 32 5.94 -0.87 18.90
CA LYS A 32 6.90 -1.97 19.04
C LYS A 32 6.19 -3.26 19.42
N CYS A 33 6.31 -4.27 18.56
CA CYS A 33 5.75 -5.59 18.79
C CYS A 33 6.79 -6.58 19.36
N PRO A 34 6.35 -7.64 20.05
CA PRO A 34 7.17 -8.81 20.35
C PRO A 34 7.77 -9.41 19.06
N ALA A 35 8.88 -10.16 19.19
CA ALA A 35 9.68 -10.63 18.05
C ALA A 35 8.89 -11.47 17.02
N ASP A 36 7.86 -12.19 17.46
CA ASP A 36 7.08 -13.10 16.62
C ASP A 36 5.78 -12.49 16.08
N ASN A 37 5.54 -11.21 16.39
CA ASN A 37 4.33 -10.50 15.99
C ASN A 37 4.61 -9.55 14.84
N VAL A 38 3.63 -9.40 13.96
CA VAL A 38 3.63 -8.39 12.90
C VAL A 38 2.89 -7.14 13.38
N CYS A 39 3.37 -5.97 13.00
CA CYS A 39 2.64 -4.74 13.24
C CYS A 39 1.74 -4.45 12.05
N ILE A 40 0.42 -4.39 12.28
CA ILE A 40 -0.57 -4.04 11.27
C ILE A 40 -1.01 -2.60 11.52
N ALA A 41 -0.82 -1.73 10.54
CA ALA A 41 -1.12 -0.30 10.67
C ALA A 41 -2.63 0.00 10.54
N ASP A 42 -3.34 -0.77 9.73
CA ASP A 42 -4.75 -0.55 9.41
C ASP A 42 -5.70 -1.42 10.27
N PRO A 43 -6.86 -0.89 10.70
CA PRO A 43 -7.28 0.52 10.69
C PRO A 43 -6.63 1.35 11.82
N LYS A 44 -5.94 0.70 12.76
CA LYS A 44 -5.14 1.32 13.84
C LYS A 44 -3.91 0.45 14.12
N PRO A 45 -2.73 1.04 14.37
CA PRO A 45 -1.52 0.29 14.68
C PRO A 45 -1.72 -0.70 15.83
N ARG A 46 -1.48 -1.98 15.56
CA ARG A 46 -1.61 -3.08 16.53
C ARG A 46 -0.64 -4.20 16.21
N CYS A 47 -0.29 -4.97 17.24
CA CYS A 47 0.44 -6.23 17.03
C CYS A 47 -0.55 -7.35 16.73
N ALA A 48 -0.23 -8.17 15.74
CA ALA A 48 -0.97 -9.37 15.38
C ALA A 48 -0.05 -10.58 15.38
N VAL A 49 -0.58 -11.73 15.79
CA VAL A 49 0.09 -13.01 15.61
C VAL A 49 -0.28 -13.51 14.22
N PRO A 50 0.67 -13.75 13.31
CA PRO A 50 0.39 -14.29 11.99
C PRO A 50 0.01 -15.78 12.07
N ASP A 51 -1.01 -16.19 11.33
CA ASP A 51 -1.50 -17.58 11.23
C ASP A 51 -1.34 -18.13 9.81
N GLY A 52 -0.14 -17.96 9.26
CA GLY A 52 0.22 -18.42 7.91
C GLY A 52 0.19 -17.31 6.86
N ALA A 53 0.53 -17.72 5.62
CA ALA A 53 0.60 -16.84 4.46
C ALA A 53 -0.69 -16.89 3.62
N CYS A 54 -0.99 -15.81 2.91
CA CYS A 54 -2.14 -15.67 2.04
C CYS A 54 -1.84 -14.76 0.85
N GLY A 55 -2.78 -14.63 -0.09
CA GLY A 55 -2.62 -13.79 -1.26
C GLY A 55 -1.54 -14.33 -2.22
N GLY A 56 -0.74 -13.41 -2.75
CA GLY A 56 0.26 -13.72 -3.77
C GLY A 56 -0.34 -14.13 -5.12
N PHE A 57 0.53 -14.45 -6.07
CA PHE A 57 0.15 -14.90 -7.41
C PHE A 57 -0.80 -16.13 -7.41
N ALA A 58 -0.69 -16.98 -6.38
CA ALA A 58 -1.53 -18.16 -6.22
C ALA A 58 -2.91 -17.85 -5.60
N GLY A 59 -3.13 -16.63 -5.08
CA GLY A 59 -4.38 -16.24 -4.44
C GLY A 59 -4.72 -17.08 -3.21
N LEU A 60 -3.72 -17.37 -2.37
CA LEU A 60 -3.89 -18.25 -1.21
C LEU A 60 -4.88 -17.67 -0.20
N GLU A 61 -5.84 -18.48 0.24
CA GLU A 61 -6.79 -18.08 1.28
C GLU A 61 -6.24 -18.39 2.68
N CYS A 62 -6.75 -17.67 3.68
CA CYS A 62 -6.47 -17.99 5.08
C CYS A 62 -7.16 -19.28 5.50
N THR A 63 -6.43 -20.13 6.23
CA THR A 63 -6.98 -21.40 6.73
C THR A 63 -8.16 -21.17 7.67
N ASN A 64 -8.07 -20.13 8.50
CA ASN A 64 -9.17 -19.70 9.35
C ASN A 64 -10.07 -18.70 8.58
N PRO A 65 -11.36 -19.00 8.36
CA PRO A 65 -12.26 -18.14 7.60
C PRO A 65 -12.61 -16.82 8.33
N ALA A 66 -12.31 -16.69 9.61
CA ALA A 66 -12.50 -15.46 10.38
C ALA A 66 -11.31 -14.49 10.30
N ASP A 67 -10.18 -14.96 9.74
CA ASP A 67 -8.98 -14.15 9.60
C ASP A 67 -9.03 -13.32 8.32
N VAL A 68 -8.26 -12.23 8.35
CA VAL A 68 -8.14 -11.29 7.24
C VAL A 68 -6.75 -11.41 6.68
N CYS A 69 -6.65 -11.55 5.36
CA CYS A 69 -5.38 -11.46 4.67
C CYS A 69 -4.94 -10.00 4.60
N VAL A 70 -3.77 -9.69 5.18
CA VAL A 70 -3.15 -8.38 5.12
C VAL A 70 -1.77 -8.51 4.49
N ASP A 71 -1.36 -7.52 3.70
CA ASP A 71 -0.03 -7.46 3.09
C ASP A 71 1.07 -7.59 4.17
N ASP A 72 2.12 -8.38 3.92
CA ASP A 72 3.14 -8.62 4.96
C ASP A 72 4.01 -7.37 5.16
N PRO A 73 3.89 -6.65 6.30
CA PRO A 73 4.63 -5.41 6.53
C PRO A 73 6.15 -5.61 6.69
N ARG A 74 6.61 -6.86 6.68
CA ARG A 74 8.03 -7.25 6.79
C ARG A 74 8.68 -7.43 5.43
N ASP A 75 7.92 -7.49 4.34
CA ASP A 75 8.47 -7.58 3.00
C ASP A 75 8.68 -6.19 2.37
N ASP A 76 9.28 -6.18 1.18
CA ASP A 76 9.47 -4.99 0.37
C ASP A 76 8.58 -4.97 -0.88
N CYS A 77 7.54 -5.82 -0.90
CA CYS A 77 6.54 -5.82 -1.97
C CYS A 77 5.68 -4.57 -1.82
N ASP A 78 5.72 -3.69 -2.83
CA ASP A 78 4.84 -2.53 -2.87
C ASP A 78 3.51 -2.94 -3.51
N PRO A 79 2.39 -2.98 -2.77
CA PRO A 79 1.10 -3.36 -3.34
C PRO A 79 0.62 -2.40 -4.44
N LEU A 80 1.16 -1.18 -4.54
CA LEU A 80 0.87 -0.23 -5.61
C LEU A 80 1.69 -0.47 -6.89
N GLN A 81 2.79 -1.23 -6.80
CA GLN A 81 3.65 -1.58 -7.94
C GLN A 81 3.69 -3.08 -8.26
N GLY A 82 3.22 -3.94 -7.34
CA GLY A 82 3.15 -5.40 -7.43
C GLY A 82 1.73 -5.98 -7.25
N GLY A 83 0.74 -5.17 -6.87
CA GLY A 83 -0.68 -5.56 -6.90
C GLY A 83 -1.04 -6.79 -6.08
N ALA A 84 -1.99 -7.59 -6.59
CA ALA A 84 -2.53 -8.81 -5.97
C ALA A 84 -1.49 -9.94 -5.81
N ASP A 85 -0.29 -9.78 -6.36
CA ASP A 85 0.78 -10.77 -6.32
C ASP A 85 1.67 -10.65 -5.08
N CYS A 86 1.47 -9.63 -4.24
CA CYS A 86 2.16 -9.53 -2.95
C CYS A 86 1.68 -10.60 -1.97
N ILE A 87 2.62 -11.19 -1.24
CA ILE A 87 2.31 -12.19 -0.24
C ILE A 87 1.83 -11.48 1.03
N GLY A 88 0.72 -11.97 1.57
CA GLY A 88 0.16 -11.50 2.83
C GLY A 88 0.35 -12.47 3.97
N VAL A 89 -0.05 -12.03 5.15
CA VAL A 89 -0.16 -12.82 6.37
C VAL A 89 -1.60 -12.85 6.86
N CYS A 90 -2.04 -14.02 7.31
CA CYS A 90 -3.35 -14.19 7.93
C CYS A 90 -3.31 -13.68 9.37
N VAL A 91 -4.23 -12.77 9.70
CA VAL A 91 -4.34 -12.24 11.05
C VAL A 91 -5.79 -12.14 11.49
N ALA A 92 -6.03 -12.35 12.79
CA ALA A 92 -7.34 -12.12 13.36
C ALA A 92 -7.85 -10.69 13.08
N ALA A 93 -9.10 -10.59 12.67
CA ALA A 93 -9.78 -9.31 12.47
C ALA A 93 -9.77 -8.47 13.78
N PRO A 94 -9.60 -7.14 13.71
CA PRO A 94 -9.67 -6.29 14.88
C PRO A 94 -11.05 -6.43 15.56
N LYS A 95 -11.06 -6.78 16.85
CA LYS A 95 -12.29 -6.87 17.66
C LYS A 95 -12.87 -5.47 17.84
N GLY A 96 -13.83 -5.10 17.01
CA GLY A 96 -14.48 -3.79 17.04
C GLY A 96 -15.15 -3.35 15.75
N GLY A 97 -14.83 -3.98 14.61
CA GLY A 97 -15.52 -3.76 13.34
C GLY A 97 -16.71 -4.70 13.15
N ARG A 98 -17.78 -4.53 13.94
CA ARG A 98 -19.10 -5.01 13.48
C ARG A 98 -19.53 -4.08 12.34
N ARG A 99 -19.86 -4.67 11.20
CA ARG A 99 -20.47 -3.99 10.04
C ARG A 99 -21.69 -3.17 10.47
#